data_AF-A0AAV4Q029-F1
#
_entry.id   AF-A0AAV4Q029-F1
#
_cell.length_a   1.000
_cell.length_b   1.000
_cell.length_c   1.000
_cell.angle_alpha   90.00
_cell.angle_beta   90.00
_cell.angle_gamma   90.00
#
_symmetry.space_group_name_H-M   'P 1'
#
loop_
_entity.id
_entity.type
_entity.pdbx_description
1 polymer ?
#
loop_
_entity_poly.entity_id
_entity_poly.type
_entity_poly.pdbx_seq_one_letter_code
_entity_poly.pdbx_strand_id
1 'polypeptide(L)' 'MAISLISWNCHGYRAHLAHRVHPICVGLQETMLSPLIQTKLKHYNIIRKDNIHDARPIGGVALLYSQSFLLK' A
#
# COMPACT_ATOMS: atom_id res chain seq x y z
N MET A 1 13.89 19.02 4.79
CA MET A 1 12.95 17.87 4.95
C MET A 1 12.88 17.18 3.60
N ALA A 2 13.37 15.95 3.48
CA ALA A 2 13.35 15.22 2.21
C ALA A 2 12.05 14.41 2.12
N ILE A 3 11.28 14.61 1.04
CA ILE A 3 10.09 13.80 0.77
C ILE A 3 10.53 12.53 0.07
N SER A 4 10.26 11.39 0.68
CA SER A 4 10.58 10.07 0.14
C SER A 4 9.30 9.41 -0.38
N LEU A 5 9.29 9.19 -1.70
CA LEU A 5 8.21 8.51 -2.42
C LEU A 5 8.76 7.21 -2.98
N ILE A 6 8.08 6.09 -2.72
CA ILE A 6 8.46 4.78 -3.26
C ILE A 6 7.29 4.23 -4.08
N SER A 7 7.60 3.63 -5.23
CA SER A 7 6.66 2.83 -6.01
C SER A 7 7.17 1.39 -6.03
N TRP A 8 6.30 0.44 -5.72
CA TRP A 8 6.68 -0.97 -5.59
C TRP A 8 5.57 -1.89 -6.10
N ASN A 9 5.91 -2.79 -7.02
CA ASN A 9 5.04 -3.90 -7.37
C ASN A 9 5.24 -5.03 -6.35
N CYS A 10 4.24 -5.29 -5.50
CA CYS A 10 4.37 -6.27 -4.42
C CYS A 10 4.02 -7.71 -4.83
N HIS A 11 3.45 -7.93 -6.01
CA HIS A 11 2.97 -9.25 -6.46
C HIS A 11 2.17 -10.01 -5.37
N GLY A 12 1.36 -9.26 -4.61
CA GLY A 12 0.61 -9.71 -3.45
C GLY A 12 1.00 -8.98 -2.16
N TYR A 13 -0.01 -8.45 -1.45
CA TYR A 13 0.16 -7.70 -0.20
C TYR A 13 0.81 -8.49 0.96
N ARG A 14 1.01 -9.81 0.81
CA ARG A 14 1.77 -10.63 1.78
C ARG A 14 3.28 -10.33 1.78
N ALA A 15 3.79 -9.58 0.80
CA ALA A 15 5.18 -9.14 0.79
C ALA A 15 5.42 -8.13 1.92
N HIS A 16 6.21 -8.52 2.93
CA HIS A 16 6.71 -7.61 3.96
C HIS A 16 7.34 -6.39 3.27
N LEU A 17 6.85 -5.19 3.58
CA LEU A 17 7.52 -3.92 3.27
C LEU A 17 8.82 -3.85 4.09
N ALA A 18 9.84 -4.61 3.68
CA ALA A 18 11.12 -4.75 4.36
C ALA A 18 12.07 -3.58 4.05
N HIS A 19 11.54 -2.37 3.87
CA HIS A 19 12.36 -1.21 3.55
C HIS A 19 12.81 -0.56 4.85
N ARG A 20 14.15 -0.51 5.06
CA ARG A 20 14.80 0.17 6.19
C ARG A 20 14.51 1.68 6.25
N VAL A 21 13.99 2.24 5.16
CA VAL A 21 13.56 3.63 5.05
C VAL A 21 12.06 3.67 5.35
N HIS A 22 11.62 4.63 6.16
CA HIS A 22 10.20 4.92 6.41
C HIS A 22 9.75 6.00 5.42
N PRO A 23 9.35 5.65 4.18
CA PRO A 23 8.95 6.63 3.18
C PRO A 23 7.71 7.40 3.63
N ILE A 24 7.59 8.64 3.18
CA ILE A 24 6.38 9.43 3.46
C ILE A 24 5.18 8.84 2.70
N CYS A 25 5.41 8.34 1.49
CA CYS A 25 4.36 7.73 0.70
C CYS A 25 4.89 6.52 -0.10
N VAL A 26 4.08 5.47 -0.20
CA VAL A 26 4.37 4.25 -0.96
C VAL A 26 3.19 3.92 -1.88
N GLY A 27 3.44 3.89 -3.18
CA GLY A 27 2.54 3.30 -4.16
C GLY A 27 2.81 1.80 -4.29
N LEU A 28 1.79 0.97 -4.09
CA LEU A 28 1.81 -0.47 -4.26
C LEU A 28 1.03 -0.87 -5.52
N GLN A 29 1.61 -1.71 -6.37
CA GLN A 29 0.93 -2.38 -7.48
C GLN A 29 0.81 -3.88 -7.27
N GLU A 30 -0.13 -4.51 -7.96
CA GLU A 30 -0.44 -5.95 -7.87
C GLU A 30 -0.68 -6.38 -6.42
N THR A 31 -1.52 -5.62 -5.70
CA THR A 31 -1.79 -5.92 -4.28
C THR A 31 -2.49 -7.26 -4.09
N MET A 32 -3.24 -7.73 -5.09
CA MET A 32 -4.01 -8.98 -5.07
C MET A 32 -4.91 -9.06 -3.82
N LEU A 33 -5.45 -7.92 -3.39
CA LEU A 33 -6.28 -7.83 -2.18
C LEU A 33 -7.76 -7.98 -2.52
N SER A 34 -8.46 -8.79 -1.72
CA SER A 34 -9.92 -8.82 -1.72
C SER A 34 -10.46 -7.64 -0.90
N PRO A 35 -11.53 -6.95 -1.35
CA PRO A 35 -12.18 -5.89 -0.58
C PRO A 35 -12.75 -6.37 0.77
N LEU A 36 -12.96 -7.68 0.92
CA LEU A 36 -13.37 -8.29 2.19
C LEU A 36 -12.25 -8.30 3.24
N ILE A 37 -10.99 -8.18 2.81
CA ILE A 37 -9.84 -8.19 3.70
C ILE A 37 -9.54 -6.76 4.12
N GLN A 38 -9.73 -6.48 5.41
CA GLN A 38 -9.29 -5.21 5.99
C GLN A 38 -7.77 -5.22 6.16
N THR A 39 -7.09 -4.33 5.44
CA THR A 39 -5.64 -4.13 5.55
C THR A 39 -5.35 -2.91 6.41
N LYS A 40 -4.72 -3.12 7.57
CA LYS A 40 -4.19 -2.04 8.41
C LYS A 40 -2.68 -2.18 8.53
N LEU A 41 -1.97 -1.07 8.36
CA LEU A 41 -0.54 -0.96 8.58
C LEU A 41 -0.29 0.03 9.72
N LYS A 42 0.60 -0.32 10.64
CA LYS A 42 0.97 0.58 11.74
C LYS A 42 1.70 1.80 11.16
N HIS A 43 1.36 3.01 11.62
CA HIS A 43 1.95 4.29 11.20
C HIS A 43 1.64 4.77 9.77
N TYR A 44 0.89 3.99 8.98
CA TYR A 44 0.46 4.37 7.64
C TYR A 44 -1.05 4.29 7.53
N ASN A 45 -1.62 5.29 6.87
CA ASN A 45 -2.95 5.18 6.32
C ASN A 45 -2.86 4.55 4.93
N ILE A 46 -3.90 3.82 4.53
CA ILE A 46 -3.97 3.15 3.24
C ILE A 46 -5.20 3.64 2.48
N ILE A 47 -5.00 4.03 1.23
CA ILE A 47 -6.07 4.19 0.23
C ILE A 47 -5.83 3.11 -0.80
N ARG A 48 -6.84 2.34 -1.17
CA ARG A 48 -6.66 1.24 -2.13
C ARG A 48 -7.81 1.17 -3.11
N LYS A 49 -7.48 0.71 -4.31
CA LYS A 49 -8.42 0.33 -5.34
C LYS A 49 -8.20 -1.15 -5.64
N ASP A 50 -9.17 -1.94 -5.19
CA ASP A 50 -9.17 -3.37 -5.43
C ASP A 50 -9.71 -3.67 -6.80
N ASN A 51 -9.25 -4.80 -7.34
CA ASN A 51 -9.78 -5.33 -8.57
C ASN A 51 -10.02 -6.82 -8.40
N ILE A 52 -11.24 -7.24 -8.72
CA ILE A 52 -11.69 -8.62 -8.60
C ILE A 52 -12.16 -9.05 -9.98
N HIS A 53 -11.73 -10.22 -10.41
CA HIS A 53 -12.26 -10.87 -11.59
C HIS A 53 -12.61 -12.31 -11.21
N ASP A 54 -13.85 -12.71 -11.50
CA ASP A 54 -14.37 -14.05 -11.19
C ASP A 54 -14.13 -14.49 -9.73
N ALA A 55 -14.51 -13.62 -8.78
CA ALA A 55 -14.29 -13.78 -7.34
C ALA A 55 -12.83 -13.91 -6.88
N ARG A 56 -11.84 -13.75 -7.78
CA ARG A 56 -10.41 -13.77 -7.47
C ARG A 56 -9.86 -12.35 -7.43
N PRO A 57 -9.08 -11.97 -6.41
CA PRO A 57 -8.32 -10.73 -6.43
C PRO A 57 -7.28 -10.77 -7.56
N ILE A 58 -7.31 -9.80 -8.48
CA ILE A 58 -6.35 -9.71 -9.59
C ILE A 58 -5.87 -8.27 -9.73
N GLY A 59 -4.56 -8.04 -9.76
CA GLY A 59 -3.98 -6.71 -9.85
C GLY A 59 -4.23 -5.92 -8.56
N GLY A 60 -4.85 -4.75 -8.70
CA GLY A 60 -5.14 -3.84 -7.58
C GLY A 60 -3.96 -2.95 -7.21
N VAL A 61 -4.27 -1.76 -6.71
CA VAL A 61 -3.28 -0.74 -6.32
C VAL A 61 -3.60 -0.19 -4.93
N ALA A 62 -2.57 0.19 -4.20
CA ALA A 62 -2.73 0.88 -2.92
C ALA A 62 -1.72 2.01 -2.76
N LEU A 63 -2.11 3.05 -2.03
CA LEU A 63 -1.28 4.16 -1.63
C LEU A 63 -1.20 4.14 -0.11
N LEU A 64 0.01 3.94 0.40
CA LEU A 64 0.32 4.13 1.81
C LEU A 64 0.86 5.54 2.00
N TYR A 65 0.40 6.23 3.04
CA TYR A 65 0.96 7.52 3.42
C TYR A 65 1.14 7.58 4.93
N SER A 66 2.28 8.15 5.35
CA SER A 66 2.66 8.20 6.76
C SER A 66 1.70 9.06 7.55
N GLN A 67 1.20 8.54 8.67
CA GLN A 67 0.37 9.30 9.62
C GLN A 67 1.16 10.44 10.29
N SER A 68 2.49 10.31 10.35
CA SER A 68 3.39 11.32 10.90
C SER A 68 3.59 12.50 9.95
N PHE A 69 3.26 12.34 8.66
CA PHE A 69 3.27 13.43 7.70
C PHE A 69 2.00 14.26 7.85
N LEU A 70 1.96 15.06 8.91
CA LEU A 70 1.00 16.13 9.08
C LEU A 70 1.33 17.22 8.05
N LEU A 71 0.51 17.31 7.00
CA LEU A 71 0.33 18.56 6.26
C LEU A 71 -0.26 19.57 7.26
N LYS A 72 0.59 20.31 7.95
CA LYS A 72 0.23 21.57 8.62
C LYS A 72 0.49 22.71 7.66
#